data_AF-A0A954HM47-F1
#
_entry.id   AF-A0A954HM47-F1
#
_cell.length_a   1.000
_cell.length_b   1.000
_cell.length_c   1.000
_cell.angle_alpha   90.00
_cell.angle_beta   90.00
_cell.angle_gamma   90.00
#
_symmetry.space_group_name_H-M   'P 1'
#
loop_
_entity.id
_entity.type
_entity.pdbx_description
1 polymer ?
#
loop_
_entity_poly.entity_id
_entity_poly.type
_entity_poly.pdbx_seq_one_letter_code
_entity_poly.pdbx_strand_id
1 'polypeptide(L)'
;DYPITQRKLEAHYLAGGNVTKVIKALVASQRAGIDLNWDTAQAIDLAGRDVLDAVRTSVYPKVIDCPDPKRTTGTLDAVAGDGIQLCARARVTVRTNIAQLIGGATEETVIARVGQGIVQAIGSTPSYKKVLENPDFISKIVLSQGLEGNTAYEIVSIDIADIDVGENIGARLMADQAEADMRVAQAKAEQLRADQTAREQEMVALIQENRAKVVLAEAQVPKAIAEAFSGRKLGLLDYYELKNVQADTSMRQAIAGPGAKG
;
A
#
# COMPACT_ATOMS: atom_id res chain seq x y z
N ASP A 1 -15.31 -55.72 21.39
CA ASP A 1 -14.07 -56.15 22.04
C ASP A 1 -12.93 -55.23 21.68
N TYR A 2 -12.27 -54.62 22.67
CA TYR A 2 -11.01 -53.96 22.42
C TYR A 2 -9.91 -55.02 22.47
N PRO A 3 -9.15 -55.28 21.39
CA PRO A 3 -8.01 -56.18 21.43
C PRO A 3 -6.81 -55.49 22.12
N ILE A 4 -6.99 -55.10 23.38
CA ILE A 4 -5.96 -54.50 24.22
C ILE A 4 -5.38 -55.61 25.09
N THR A 5 -4.09 -55.88 24.90
CA THR A 5 -3.35 -56.83 25.73
C THR A 5 -2.63 -56.09 26.86
N GLN A 6 -2.37 -56.79 27.96
CA GLN A 6 -1.57 -56.24 29.08
C GLN A 6 -0.21 -55.71 28.60
N ARG A 7 0.45 -56.41 27.67
CA ARG A 7 1.73 -55.98 27.07
C ARG A 7 1.63 -54.63 26.36
N LYS A 8 0.53 -54.34 25.65
CA LYS A 8 0.34 -53.04 24.98
C LYS A 8 0.21 -51.89 26.00
N LEU A 9 -0.47 -52.14 27.12
CA LEU A 9 -0.62 -51.17 28.21
C LEU A 9 0.72 -50.89 28.91
N GLU A 10 1.46 -51.94 29.25
CA GLU A 10 2.78 -51.84 29.86
C GLU A 10 3.76 -51.13 28.94
N ALA A 11 3.79 -51.49 27.65
CA ALA A 11 4.66 -50.83 26.67
C ALA A 11 4.36 -49.33 26.55
N HIS A 12 3.09 -48.93 26.54
CA HIS A 12 2.71 -47.53 26.47
C HIS A 12 3.09 -46.75 27.74
N TYR A 13 2.89 -47.34 28.92
CA TYR A 13 3.31 -46.75 30.20
C TYR A 13 4.83 -46.57 30.27
N LEU A 14 5.60 -47.60 29.87
CA LEU A 14 7.07 -47.53 29.82
C LEU A 14 7.58 -46.51 28.81
N ALA A 15 6.82 -46.24 27.74
CA ALA A 15 7.12 -45.17 26.78
C ALA A 15 6.80 -43.75 27.31
N GLY A 16 6.32 -43.62 28.55
CA GLY A 16 5.98 -42.35 29.17
C GLY A 16 4.56 -41.85 28.88
N GLY A 17 3.71 -42.69 28.29
CA GLY A 17 2.33 -42.35 27.95
C GLY A 17 1.33 -42.52 29.11
N ASN A 18 0.17 -41.87 28.97
CA ASN A 18 -0.89 -41.89 29.96
C ASN A 18 -1.99 -42.91 29.61
N VAL A 19 -1.78 -44.15 30.06
CA VAL A 19 -2.71 -45.27 29.89
C VAL A 19 -4.14 -44.93 30.34
N THR A 20 -4.30 -44.20 31.45
CA THR A 20 -5.62 -43.87 31.98
C THR A 20 -6.39 -42.93 31.06
N LYS A 21 -5.71 -41.92 30.50
CA LYS A 21 -6.33 -40.99 29.53
C LYS A 21 -6.73 -41.70 28.26
N VAL A 22 -5.86 -42.55 27.71
CA VAL A 22 -6.11 -43.31 26.48
C VAL A 22 -7.32 -44.26 26.63
N ILE A 23 -7.40 -45.02 27.73
CA ILE A 23 -8.55 -45.90 27.98
C ILE A 23 -9.85 -45.08 28.07
N LYS A 24 -9.85 -43.96 28.79
CA LYS A 24 -11.03 -43.09 28.89
C LYS A 24 -11.45 -42.54 27.52
N ALA A 25 -10.49 -42.15 26.69
CA ALA A 25 -10.74 -41.67 25.33
C ALA A 25 -11.37 -42.77 24.46
N LEU A 26 -10.85 -44.00 24.51
CA LEU A 26 -11.38 -45.15 23.77
C LEU A 26 -12.81 -45.52 24.19
N VAL A 27 -13.10 -45.50 25.49
CA VAL A 27 -14.46 -45.75 26.00
C VAL A 27 -15.42 -44.64 25.54
N ALA A 28 -14.98 -43.39 25.56
CA ALA A 28 -15.77 -42.26 25.11
C ALA A 28 -16.03 -42.31 23.59
N SER A 29 -15.01 -42.62 22.78
CA SER A 29 -15.13 -42.69 21.33
C SER A 29 -16.11 -43.78 20.89
N GLN A 30 -16.04 -44.96 21.51
CA GLN A 30 -16.96 -46.06 21.20
C GLN A 30 -18.42 -45.73 21.53
N ARG A 31 -18.67 -45.07 22.67
CA ARG A 31 -20.03 -44.62 23.04
C ARG A 31 -20.56 -43.54 22.10
N ALA A 32 -19.67 -42.73 21.54
CA ALA A 32 -19.99 -41.70 20.57
C ALA A 32 -20.02 -42.19 19.11
N GLY A 33 -19.69 -43.46 18.84
CA GLY A 33 -19.63 -44.01 17.49
C GLY A 33 -18.46 -43.50 16.66
N ILE A 34 -17.37 -43.05 17.29
CA ILE A 34 -16.18 -42.51 16.64
C ILE A 34 -15.13 -43.62 16.50
N ASP A 35 -14.62 -43.81 15.28
CA ASP A 35 -13.56 -44.78 14.99
C ASP A 35 -12.22 -44.30 15.57
N LEU A 36 -11.80 -44.91 16.68
CA LEU A 36 -10.54 -44.66 17.34
C LEU A 36 -9.96 -45.98 17.83
N ASN A 37 -8.81 -46.37 17.27
CA ASN A 37 -8.11 -47.59 17.62
C ASN A 37 -7.06 -47.33 18.71
N TRP A 38 -6.64 -48.39 19.39
CA TRP A 38 -5.59 -48.32 20.42
C TRP A 38 -4.30 -47.71 19.87
N ASP A 39 -3.86 -48.16 18.70
CA ASP A 39 -2.57 -47.74 18.13
C ASP A 39 -2.59 -46.24 17.76
N THR A 40 -3.72 -45.73 17.24
CA THR A 40 -3.91 -44.29 16.97
C THR A 40 -3.99 -43.47 18.26
N ALA A 41 -4.70 -43.95 19.27
CA ALA A 41 -4.84 -43.25 20.54
C ALA A 41 -3.49 -43.17 21.29
N GLN A 42 -2.72 -44.26 21.29
CA GLN A 42 -1.37 -44.30 21.81
C GLN A 42 -0.44 -43.31 21.07
N ALA A 43 -0.53 -43.24 19.74
CA ALA A 43 0.31 -42.34 18.96
C ALA A 43 -0.02 -40.86 19.23
N ILE A 44 -1.29 -40.50 19.40
CA ILE A 44 -1.71 -39.13 19.76
C ILE A 44 -1.16 -38.74 21.15
N ASP A 45 -1.28 -39.63 22.14
CA ASP A 45 -0.81 -39.38 23.51
C ASP A 45 0.73 -39.23 23.57
N LEU A 46 1.47 -40.13 22.89
CA LEU A 46 2.93 -40.05 22.80
C LEU A 46 3.42 -38.83 22.01
N ALA A 47 2.63 -38.31 21.07
CA ALA A 47 2.89 -37.05 20.39
C ALA A 47 2.64 -35.81 21.28
N GLY A 48 2.21 -36.02 22.54
CA GLY A 48 1.96 -34.96 23.51
C GLY A 48 0.61 -34.24 23.34
N ARG A 49 -0.32 -34.80 22.57
CA ARG A 49 -1.67 -34.25 22.41
C ARG A 49 -2.67 -34.95 23.34
N ASP A 50 -3.68 -34.23 23.81
CA ASP A 50 -4.70 -34.81 24.68
C ASP A 50 -5.78 -35.55 23.87
N VAL A 51 -5.67 -36.88 23.83
CA VAL A 51 -6.62 -37.76 23.12
C VAL A 51 -8.04 -37.64 23.66
N LEU A 52 -8.18 -37.48 24.98
CA LEU A 52 -9.51 -37.43 25.61
C LEU A 52 -10.21 -36.12 25.25
N ASP A 53 -9.47 -35.01 25.24
CA ASP A 53 -10.01 -33.72 24.81
C ASP A 53 -10.37 -33.72 23.33
N ALA A 54 -9.55 -34.34 22.48
CA ALA A 54 -9.84 -34.52 21.06
C ALA A 54 -11.15 -35.29 20.82
N VAL A 55 -11.37 -36.41 21.53
CA VAL A 55 -12.62 -37.17 21.42
C VAL A 55 -13.81 -36.35 21.92
N ARG A 56 -13.66 -35.62 23.02
CA ARG A 56 -14.72 -34.75 23.55
C ARG A 56 -15.09 -33.65 22.58
N THR A 57 -14.10 -32.98 21.99
CA THR A 57 -14.29 -31.91 21.00
C THR A 57 -14.86 -32.45 19.69
N SER A 58 -14.63 -33.73 19.39
CA SER A 58 -15.26 -34.40 18.25
C SER A 58 -16.79 -34.58 18.46
N VAL A 59 -17.22 -34.87 19.69
CA VAL A 59 -18.64 -35.01 20.04
C VAL A 59 -19.32 -33.66 20.28
N TYR A 60 -18.66 -32.79 21.03
CA TYR A 60 -19.12 -31.46 21.41
C TYR A 60 -18.20 -30.43 20.75
N PRO A 61 -18.64 -29.82 19.63
CA PRO A 61 -17.83 -28.81 18.95
C PRO A 61 -17.40 -27.69 19.89
N LYS A 62 -16.16 -27.22 19.70
CA LYS A 62 -15.58 -26.12 20.45
C LYS A 62 -15.72 -24.83 19.65
N VAL A 63 -16.04 -23.74 20.34
CA VAL A 63 -16.06 -22.40 19.75
C VAL A 63 -14.72 -21.73 19.98
N ILE A 64 -14.14 -21.17 18.92
CA ILE A 64 -12.89 -20.43 18.91
C ILE A 64 -13.18 -19.03 18.38
N ASP A 65 -12.75 -18.01 19.11
CA ASP A 65 -12.87 -16.62 18.65
C ASP A 65 -11.73 -16.29 17.65
N CYS A 66 -12.08 -15.61 16.56
CA CYS A 66 -11.18 -15.14 15.52
C CYS A 66 -11.38 -13.62 15.34
N PRO A 67 -10.40 -12.78 15.72
CA PRO A 67 -9.06 -13.11 16.21
C PRO A 67 -9.06 -13.51 17.71
N ASP A 68 -8.01 -14.21 18.15
CA ASP A 68 -7.92 -14.71 19.53
C ASP A 68 -7.83 -13.54 20.54
N PRO A 69 -8.81 -13.38 21.45
CA PRO A 69 -8.85 -12.28 22.41
C PRO A 69 -7.67 -12.27 23.39
N LYS A 70 -6.96 -13.41 23.56
CA LYS A 70 -5.81 -13.51 24.46
C LYS A 70 -4.51 -13.03 23.82
N ARG A 71 -4.41 -13.06 22.49
CA ARG A 71 -3.20 -12.72 21.74
C ARG A 71 -3.27 -11.35 21.09
N THR A 72 -4.47 -10.90 20.75
CA THR A 72 -4.66 -9.64 20.03
C THR A 72 -5.87 -8.92 20.60
N THR A 73 -5.67 -7.68 21.06
CA THR A 73 -6.75 -6.78 21.53
C THR A 73 -7.53 -6.15 20.36
N GLY A 74 -7.67 -6.87 19.25
CA GLY A 74 -8.08 -6.29 17.98
C GLY A 74 -9.21 -7.04 17.28
N THR A 75 -9.58 -6.49 16.14
CA THR A 75 -10.54 -6.99 15.16
C THR A 75 -9.82 -7.46 13.91
N LEU A 76 -10.50 -8.23 13.07
CA LEU A 76 -10.03 -8.48 11.70
C LEU A 76 -10.35 -7.24 10.87
N ASP A 77 -9.32 -6.47 10.55
CA ASP A 77 -9.46 -5.23 9.79
C ASP A 77 -9.32 -5.50 8.29
N ALA A 78 -10.30 -5.07 7.51
CA ALA A 78 -10.30 -5.21 6.06
C ALA A 78 -10.92 -3.97 5.40
N VAL A 79 -10.50 -3.68 4.17
CA VAL A 79 -11.00 -2.52 3.41
C VAL A 79 -11.88 -3.03 2.27
N ALA A 80 -13.13 -2.58 2.21
CA ALA A 80 -14.02 -2.90 1.11
C ALA A 80 -13.64 -2.12 -0.16
N GLY A 81 -14.18 -2.52 -1.32
CA GLY A 81 -13.87 -1.91 -2.62
C GLY A 81 -14.18 -0.40 -2.73
N ASP A 82 -15.05 0.13 -1.85
CA ASP A 82 -15.34 1.57 -1.75
C ASP A 82 -14.39 2.32 -0.80
N GLY A 83 -13.33 1.67 -0.31
CA GLY A 83 -12.28 2.29 0.50
C GLY A 83 -12.64 2.45 1.98
N ILE A 84 -13.74 1.85 2.44
CA ILE A 84 -14.16 1.93 3.84
C ILE A 84 -13.63 0.71 4.60
N GLN A 85 -13.03 0.97 5.76
CA GLN A 85 -12.55 -0.05 6.66
C GLN A 85 -13.71 -0.70 7.40
N LEU A 86 -13.66 -2.02 7.52
CA LEU A 86 -14.55 -2.83 8.34
C LEU A 86 -13.71 -3.62 9.33
N CYS A 87 -14.14 -3.61 10.59
CA CYS A 87 -13.52 -4.28 11.71
C CYS A 87 -14.44 -5.44 12.13
N ALA A 88 -14.08 -6.67 11.79
CA ALA A 88 -14.93 -7.84 12.02
C ALA A 88 -14.42 -8.74 13.16
N ARG A 89 -15.34 -9.40 13.86
CA ARG A 89 -15.04 -10.48 14.80
C ARG A 89 -15.86 -11.69 14.42
N ALA A 90 -15.22 -12.85 14.37
CA ALA A 90 -15.87 -14.11 14.03
C ALA A 90 -15.72 -15.14 15.15
N ARG A 91 -16.69 -16.04 15.23
CA ARG A 91 -16.69 -17.25 16.05
C ARG A 91 -16.66 -18.44 15.12
N VAL A 92 -15.64 -19.27 15.28
CA VAL A 92 -15.45 -20.48 14.49
C VAL A 92 -15.81 -21.66 15.36
N THR A 93 -16.83 -22.40 14.95
CA THR A 93 -17.19 -23.66 15.60
C THR A 93 -16.41 -24.78 14.93
N VAL A 94 -15.52 -25.43 15.67
CA VAL A 94 -14.67 -26.50 15.17
C VAL A 94 -14.93 -27.82 15.87
N ARG A 95 -14.75 -28.90 15.11
CA ARG A 95 -14.74 -30.27 15.59
C ARG A 95 -13.35 -30.85 15.40
N THR A 96 -12.87 -31.71 16.31
CA THR A 96 -11.57 -32.37 16.09
C THR A 96 -11.69 -33.49 15.07
N ASN A 97 -10.80 -33.48 14.07
CA ASN A 97 -10.62 -34.57 13.13
C ASN A 97 -9.55 -35.53 13.65
N ILE A 98 -9.99 -36.66 14.21
CA ILE A 98 -9.09 -37.63 14.87
C ILE A 98 -8.06 -38.22 13.89
N ALA A 99 -8.43 -38.41 12.61
CA ALA A 99 -7.53 -38.99 11.62
C ALA A 99 -6.34 -38.08 11.29
N GLN A 100 -6.53 -36.75 11.37
CA GLN A 100 -5.50 -35.74 11.06
C GLN A 100 -4.91 -35.07 12.30
N LEU A 101 -5.21 -35.58 13.49
CA LEU A 101 -4.74 -34.99 14.75
C LEU A 101 -3.21 -35.08 14.92
N ILE A 102 -2.60 -36.13 14.39
CA ILE A 102 -1.15 -36.32 14.35
C ILE A 102 -0.60 -35.64 13.09
N GLY A 103 0.26 -34.64 13.26
CA GLY A 103 0.85 -33.90 12.15
C GLY A 103 -0.03 -32.81 11.53
N GLY A 104 -1.33 -32.76 11.86
CA GLY A 104 -2.22 -31.67 11.46
C GLY A 104 -1.91 -30.34 12.15
N ALA A 105 -2.22 -29.25 11.46
CA ALA A 105 -2.08 -27.91 11.99
C ALA A 105 -3.02 -27.64 13.17
N THR A 106 -2.58 -26.81 14.11
CA THR A 106 -3.27 -26.50 15.37
C THR A 106 -4.32 -25.38 15.21
N GLU A 107 -5.04 -25.07 16.29
CA GLU A 107 -6.06 -24.01 16.34
C GLU A 107 -5.53 -22.67 15.80
N GLU A 108 -4.26 -22.34 16.06
CA GLU A 108 -3.62 -21.10 15.58
C GLU A 108 -3.64 -20.98 14.06
N THR A 109 -3.39 -22.08 13.35
CA THR A 109 -3.42 -22.09 11.89
C THR A 109 -4.85 -21.97 11.37
N VAL A 110 -5.83 -22.56 12.07
CA VAL A 110 -7.25 -22.40 11.73
C VAL A 110 -7.67 -20.94 11.86
N ILE A 111 -7.33 -20.29 12.98
CA ILE A 111 -7.62 -18.86 13.21
C ILE A 111 -6.98 -18.00 12.11
N ALA A 112 -5.72 -18.24 11.76
CA ALA A 112 -5.02 -17.47 10.74
C ALA A 112 -5.67 -17.64 9.35
N ARG A 113 -6.00 -18.88 8.96
CA ARG A 113 -6.63 -19.18 7.67
C ARG A 113 -8.04 -18.61 7.57
N VAL A 114 -8.87 -18.77 8.61
CA VAL A 114 -10.20 -18.17 8.66
C VAL A 114 -10.11 -16.64 8.64
N GLY A 115 -9.18 -16.07 9.41
CA GLY A 115 -8.93 -14.62 9.42
C GLY A 115 -8.56 -14.09 8.03
N GLN A 116 -7.64 -14.77 7.33
CA GLN A 116 -7.29 -14.43 5.95
C GLN A 116 -8.50 -14.52 5.01
N GLY A 117 -9.29 -15.60 5.11
CA GLY A 117 -10.49 -15.78 4.31
C GLY A 117 -11.49 -14.65 4.52
N ILE A 118 -11.72 -14.24 5.77
CA ILE A 118 -12.63 -13.14 6.12
C ILE A 118 -12.14 -11.82 5.52
N VAL A 119 -10.86 -11.49 5.70
CA VAL A 119 -10.27 -10.26 5.13
C VAL A 119 -10.41 -10.23 3.61
N GLN A 120 -10.18 -11.37 2.95
CA GLN A 120 -10.33 -11.50 1.50
C GLN A 120 -11.79 -11.35 1.05
N ALA A 121 -12.73 -11.94 1.79
CA ALA A 121 -14.16 -11.87 1.46
C ALA A 121 -14.68 -10.42 1.56
N ILE A 122 -14.26 -9.68 2.60
CA ILE A 122 -14.58 -8.26 2.74
C ILE A 122 -13.95 -7.44 1.61
N GLY A 123 -12.66 -7.65 1.31
CA GLY A 123 -11.95 -6.91 0.25
C GLY A 123 -12.47 -7.20 -1.16
N SER A 124 -13.07 -8.36 -1.38
CA SER A 124 -13.69 -8.72 -2.67
C SER A 124 -15.07 -8.09 -2.87
N THR A 125 -15.61 -7.42 -1.84
CA THR A 125 -16.95 -6.83 -1.90
C THR A 125 -16.88 -5.39 -2.39
N PRO A 126 -17.72 -4.99 -3.36
CA PRO A 126 -17.63 -3.66 -3.96
C PRO A 126 -18.03 -2.52 -3.03
N SER A 127 -18.81 -2.80 -1.97
CA SER A 127 -19.19 -1.79 -0.99
C SER A 127 -19.38 -2.38 0.41
N TYR A 128 -18.97 -1.64 1.44
CA TYR A 128 -19.15 -2.02 2.84
C TYR A 128 -20.63 -2.26 3.20
N LYS A 129 -21.57 -1.58 2.52
CA LYS A 129 -23.01 -1.73 2.78
C LYS A 129 -23.50 -3.15 2.55
N LYS A 130 -23.00 -3.83 1.52
CA LYS A 130 -23.35 -5.22 1.24
C LYS A 130 -22.93 -6.16 2.36
N VAL A 131 -21.81 -5.83 3.01
CA VAL A 131 -21.30 -6.59 4.15
C VAL A 131 -22.19 -6.41 5.38
N LEU A 132 -22.64 -5.17 5.63
CA LEU A 132 -23.56 -4.87 6.73
C LEU A 132 -24.97 -5.41 6.51
N GLU A 133 -25.44 -5.44 5.26
CA GLU A 133 -26.78 -5.96 4.91
C GLU A 133 -26.90 -7.47 5.18
N ASN A 134 -25.84 -8.24 4.95
CA ASN A 134 -25.87 -9.69 5.10
C ASN A 134 -24.51 -10.28 5.49
N PRO A 135 -24.08 -10.21 6.75
CA PRO A 135 -22.75 -10.67 7.18
C PRO A 135 -22.50 -12.16 6.91
N ASP A 136 -23.54 -12.98 6.81
CA ASP A 136 -23.46 -14.43 6.53
C ASP A 136 -22.87 -14.73 5.14
N PHE A 137 -22.84 -13.76 4.21
CA PHE A 137 -22.18 -14.00 2.92
C PHE A 137 -20.68 -14.25 3.10
N ILE A 138 -20.04 -13.61 4.10
CA ILE A 138 -18.61 -13.79 4.40
C ILE A 138 -18.36 -15.25 4.74
N SER A 139 -19.12 -15.81 5.68
CA SER A 139 -18.91 -17.19 6.14
C SER A 139 -19.06 -18.20 5.01
N LYS A 140 -20.02 -18.01 4.11
CA LYS A 140 -20.20 -18.87 2.92
C LYS A 140 -19.01 -18.83 1.97
N ILE A 141 -18.47 -17.63 1.69
CA ILE A 141 -17.28 -17.49 0.85
C ILE A 141 -16.08 -18.18 1.51
N VAL A 142 -15.89 -17.95 2.81
CA VAL A 142 -14.75 -18.49 3.56
C VAL A 142 -14.82 -20.01 3.66
N LEU A 143 -16.00 -20.58 3.90
CA LEU A 143 -16.21 -22.04 3.89
C LEU A 143 -15.96 -22.65 2.50
N SER A 144 -16.30 -21.94 1.42
CA SER A 144 -16.09 -22.43 0.04
C SER A 144 -14.60 -22.56 -0.36
N GLN A 145 -13.69 -21.91 0.37
CA GLN A 145 -12.26 -21.95 0.09
C GLN A 145 -11.57 -23.24 0.56
N GLY A 146 -12.27 -24.13 1.29
CA GLY A 146 -11.71 -25.43 1.69
C GLY A 146 -10.55 -25.32 2.69
N LEU A 147 -10.74 -24.54 3.76
CA LEU A 147 -9.70 -24.22 4.75
C LEU A 147 -9.23 -25.40 5.61
N GLU A 148 -9.93 -26.54 5.51
CA GLU A 148 -9.78 -27.73 6.35
C GLU A 148 -8.56 -28.59 5.99
N GLY A 149 -7.99 -28.41 4.80
CA GLY A 149 -6.87 -29.22 4.32
C GLY A 149 -5.66 -29.20 5.26
N ASN A 150 -5.25 -30.37 5.74
CA ASN A 150 -4.09 -30.58 6.62
C ASN A 150 -4.20 -29.92 8.01
N THR A 151 -5.42 -29.80 8.55
CA THR A 151 -5.64 -29.28 9.91
C THR A 151 -6.16 -30.37 10.83
N ALA A 152 -5.87 -30.27 12.14
CA ALA A 152 -6.40 -31.21 13.13
C ALA A 152 -7.90 -31.00 13.43
N TYR A 153 -8.55 -30.04 12.76
CA TYR A 153 -9.90 -29.60 13.03
C TYR A 153 -10.73 -29.54 11.73
N GLU A 154 -12.00 -29.84 11.85
CA GLU A 154 -13.02 -29.65 10.82
C GLU A 154 -13.86 -28.43 11.21
N ILE A 155 -14.17 -27.57 10.25
CA ILE A 155 -14.90 -26.33 10.51
C ILE A 155 -16.40 -26.60 10.30
N VAL A 156 -17.16 -26.54 11.38
CA VAL A 156 -18.62 -26.77 11.33
C VAL A 156 -19.34 -25.51 10.89
N SER A 157 -19.01 -24.37 11.50
CA SER A 157 -19.58 -23.07 11.15
C SER A 157 -18.58 -21.95 11.40
N ILE A 158 -18.77 -20.85 10.65
CA ILE A 158 -18.11 -19.58 10.90
C ILE A 158 -19.24 -18.57 11.04
N ASP A 159 -19.36 -17.99 12.22
CA ASP A 159 -20.40 -17.03 12.56
C ASP A 159 -19.76 -15.68 12.77
N ILE A 160 -20.24 -14.62 12.10
CA ILE A 160 -19.72 -13.27 12.33
C ILE A 160 -20.40 -12.72 13.58
N ALA A 161 -19.62 -12.51 14.64
CA ALA A 161 -20.12 -12.05 15.93
C ALA A 161 -20.36 -10.55 15.96
N ASP A 162 -19.52 -9.77 15.25
CA ASP A 162 -19.59 -8.31 15.25
C ASP A 162 -18.93 -7.73 13.99
N ILE A 163 -19.45 -6.62 13.48
CA ILE A 163 -18.87 -5.85 12.36
C ILE A 163 -19.04 -4.35 12.64
N ASP A 164 -17.92 -3.66 12.83
CA ASP A 164 -17.88 -2.22 12.98
C ASP A 164 -17.37 -1.55 11.71
N VAL A 165 -17.87 -0.33 11.45
CA VAL A 165 -17.36 0.54 10.38
C VAL A 165 -16.25 1.41 10.95
N GLY A 166 -15.06 1.28 10.38
CA GLY A 166 -13.87 2.04 10.76
C GLY A 166 -13.68 3.31 9.92
N GLU A 167 -12.43 3.59 9.60
CA GLU A 167 -12.04 4.79 8.85
C GLU A 167 -12.37 4.67 7.35
N ASN A 168 -12.63 5.83 6.72
CA ASN A 168 -12.70 5.92 5.26
C ASN A 168 -11.29 6.12 4.70
N ILE A 169 -10.60 5.00 4.50
CA ILE A 169 -9.23 4.97 3.96
C ILE A 169 -9.21 5.50 2.52
N GLY A 170 -10.25 5.25 1.73
CA GLY A 170 -10.38 5.75 0.36
C GLY A 170 -10.34 7.28 0.32
N ALA A 171 -11.14 7.95 1.15
CA ALA A 171 -11.15 9.41 1.25
C ALA A 171 -9.81 9.96 1.74
N ARG A 172 -9.16 9.31 2.71
CA ARG A 172 -7.84 9.72 3.19
C ARG A 172 -6.78 9.63 2.09
N LEU A 173 -6.72 8.50 1.39
CA LEU A 173 -5.77 8.30 0.28
C LEU A 173 -6.01 9.30 -0.86
N MET A 174 -7.27 9.65 -1.15
CA MET A 174 -7.59 10.69 -2.15
C MET A 174 -7.11 12.07 -1.71
N ALA A 175 -7.27 12.42 -0.42
CA ALA A 175 -6.76 13.67 0.11
C ALA A 175 -5.23 13.74 0.06
N ASP A 176 -4.56 12.65 0.46
CA ASP A 176 -3.10 12.54 0.43
C ASP A 176 -2.57 12.67 -1.01
N GLN A 177 -3.25 12.03 -1.98
CA GLN A 177 -2.90 12.14 -3.39
C GLN A 177 -3.10 13.57 -3.92
N ALA A 178 -4.21 14.22 -3.56
CA ALA A 178 -4.47 15.61 -3.97
C ALA A 178 -3.43 16.58 -3.38
N GLU A 179 -2.98 16.36 -2.15
CA GLU A 179 -1.92 17.16 -1.53
C GLU A 179 -0.58 16.94 -2.25
N ALA A 180 -0.24 15.69 -2.58
CA ALA A 180 0.95 15.38 -3.36
C ALA A 180 0.93 16.05 -4.74
N ASP A 181 -0.21 15.98 -5.45
CA ASP A 181 -0.39 16.62 -6.75
C ASP A 181 -0.29 18.15 -6.66
N MET A 182 -0.84 18.76 -5.61
CA MET A 182 -0.71 20.18 -5.32
C MET A 182 0.75 20.60 -5.13
N ARG A 183 1.53 19.83 -4.36
CA ARG A 183 2.97 20.09 -4.15
C ARG A 183 3.76 20.01 -5.46
N VAL A 184 3.46 19.01 -6.31
CA VAL A 184 4.09 18.88 -7.63
C VAL A 184 3.73 20.05 -8.54
N ALA A 185 2.47 20.48 -8.53
CA ALA A 185 2.02 21.63 -9.31
C ALA A 185 2.69 22.93 -8.85
N GLN A 186 2.82 23.14 -7.53
CA GLN A 186 3.54 24.29 -6.96
C GLN A 186 5.02 24.29 -7.36
N ALA A 187 5.71 23.15 -7.24
CA ALA A 187 7.11 23.02 -7.62
C ALA A 187 7.32 23.32 -9.12
N LYS A 188 6.43 22.84 -9.99
CA LYS A 188 6.48 23.17 -11.44
C LYS A 188 6.24 24.65 -11.70
N ALA A 189 5.32 25.29 -10.98
CA ALA A 189 5.06 26.71 -11.11
C ALA A 189 6.27 27.56 -10.66
N GLU A 190 6.93 27.15 -9.58
CA GLU A 190 8.18 27.79 -9.12
C GLU A 190 9.32 27.59 -10.12
N GLN A 191 9.49 26.39 -10.67
CA GLN A 191 10.47 26.11 -11.72
C GLN A 191 10.25 27.00 -12.94
N LEU A 192 9.01 27.10 -13.43
CA LEU A 192 8.67 27.98 -14.55
C LEU A 192 8.97 29.46 -14.24
N ARG A 193 8.67 29.92 -13.03
CA ARG A 193 8.99 31.29 -12.60
C ARG A 193 10.50 31.52 -12.58
N ALA A 194 11.28 30.57 -12.07
CA ALA A 194 12.73 30.65 -12.08
C ALA A 194 13.27 30.69 -13.52
N ASP A 195 12.75 29.85 -14.41
CA ASP A 195 13.14 29.81 -15.82
C ASP A 195 12.79 31.11 -16.56
N GLN A 196 11.61 31.69 -16.32
CA GLN A 196 11.26 32.99 -16.90
C GLN A 196 12.18 34.10 -16.38
N THR A 197 12.46 34.12 -15.08
CA THR A 197 13.37 35.10 -14.49
C THR A 197 14.77 34.97 -15.08
N ALA A 198 15.27 33.73 -15.28
CA ALA A 198 16.54 33.48 -15.92
C ALA A 198 16.56 33.98 -17.37
N ARG A 199 15.50 33.70 -18.15
CA ARG A 199 15.36 34.22 -19.52
C ARG A 199 15.31 35.74 -19.58
N GLU A 200 14.63 36.39 -18.64
CA GLU A 200 14.62 37.85 -18.53
C GLU A 200 16.04 38.38 -18.32
N GLN A 201 16.83 37.76 -17.43
CA GLN A 201 18.24 38.15 -17.21
C GLN A 201 19.11 37.90 -18.44
N GLU A 202 18.94 36.76 -19.13
CA GLU A 202 19.63 36.47 -20.40
C GLU A 202 19.32 37.53 -21.46
N MET A 203 18.05 37.94 -21.59
CA MET A 203 17.64 39.00 -22.52
C MET A 203 18.22 40.36 -22.15
N VAL A 204 18.25 40.71 -20.86
CA VAL A 204 18.91 41.94 -20.40
C VAL A 204 20.40 41.92 -20.74
N ALA A 205 21.09 40.81 -20.49
CA ALA A 205 22.50 40.64 -20.85
C ALA A 205 22.72 40.77 -22.37
N LEU A 206 21.84 40.17 -23.18
CA LEU A 206 21.88 40.25 -24.65
C LEU A 206 21.68 41.68 -25.15
N ILE A 207 20.77 42.45 -24.53
CA ILE A 207 20.58 43.88 -24.86
C ILE A 207 21.86 44.66 -24.56
N GLN A 208 22.51 44.41 -23.42
CA GLN A 208 23.78 45.08 -23.08
C GLN A 208 24.90 44.69 -24.05
N GLU A 209 25.02 43.41 -24.42
CA GLU A 209 26.00 42.94 -25.39
C GLU A 209 25.78 43.61 -26.76
N ASN A 210 24.54 43.64 -27.25
CA ASN A 210 24.21 44.28 -28.52
C ASN A 210 24.45 45.79 -28.47
N ARG A 211 24.14 46.45 -27.34
CA ARG A 211 24.46 47.87 -27.15
C ARG A 211 25.96 48.12 -27.18
N ALA A 212 26.76 47.25 -26.56
CA ALA A 212 28.22 47.31 -26.64
C ALA A 212 28.72 47.12 -28.09
N LYS A 213 28.14 46.19 -28.86
CA LYS A 213 28.46 46.03 -30.29
C LYS A 213 28.15 47.27 -31.11
N VAL A 214 27.01 47.92 -30.87
CA VAL A 214 26.65 49.19 -31.53
C VAL A 214 27.68 50.27 -31.19
N VAL A 215 28.05 50.42 -29.93
CA VAL A 215 29.07 51.40 -29.50
C VAL A 215 30.43 51.11 -30.14
N LEU A 216 30.84 49.84 -30.23
CA LEU A 216 32.07 49.45 -30.91
C LEU A 216 32.04 49.79 -32.41
N ALA A 217 30.91 49.56 -33.07
CA ALA A 217 30.73 49.91 -34.49
C ALA A 217 30.70 51.44 -34.70
N GLU A 218 30.01 52.19 -33.84
CA GLU A 218 30.01 53.66 -33.87
C GLU A 218 31.42 54.22 -33.63
N ALA A 219 32.21 53.61 -32.74
CA ALA A 219 33.60 54.00 -32.50
C ALA A 219 34.54 53.75 -33.71
N GLN A 220 34.17 52.89 -34.66
CA GLN A 220 34.91 52.72 -35.91
C GLN A 220 34.74 53.94 -36.83
N VAL A 221 33.63 54.68 -36.76
CA VAL A 221 33.38 55.83 -37.63
C VAL A 221 34.39 56.96 -37.38
N PRO A 222 34.63 57.43 -36.13
CA PRO A 222 35.68 58.40 -35.85
C PRO A 222 37.08 57.91 -36.23
N LYS A 223 37.38 56.62 -36.02
CA LYS A 223 38.67 56.04 -36.42
C LYS A 223 38.87 56.07 -37.93
N ALA A 224 37.86 55.65 -38.70
CA ALA A 224 37.88 55.70 -40.15
C ALA A 224 37.97 57.15 -40.67
N ILE A 225 37.30 58.10 -40.03
CA ILE A 225 37.44 59.53 -40.34
C ILE A 225 38.87 60.01 -40.08
N ALA A 226 39.46 59.65 -38.93
CA ALA A 226 40.84 60.01 -38.60
C ALA A 226 41.86 59.39 -39.58
N GLU A 227 41.63 58.15 -40.03
CA GLU A 227 42.42 57.50 -41.09
C GLU A 227 42.24 58.21 -42.45
N ALA A 228 41.02 58.62 -42.80
CA ALA A 228 40.74 59.35 -44.04
C ALA A 228 41.43 60.73 -44.08
N PHE A 229 41.48 61.43 -42.94
CA PHE A 229 42.28 62.65 -42.77
C PHE A 229 43.77 62.39 -42.92
N SER A 230 44.29 61.35 -42.25
CA SER A 230 45.72 60.99 -42.31
C SER A 230 46.15 60.55 -43.71
N GLY A 231 45.28 59.85 -44.43
CA GLY A 231 45.48 59.40 -45.81
C GLY A 231 45.19 60.45 -46.88
N ARG A 232 44.92 61.72 -46.51
CA ARG A 232 44.55 62.85 -47.40
C ARG A 232 43.36 62.57 -48.33
N LYS A 233 42.46 61.66 -47.96
CA LYS A 233 41.25 61.32 -48.73
C LYS A 233 40.05 62.21 -48.38
N LEU A 234 40.11 62.92 -47.24
CA LEU A 234 39.08 63.86 -46.80
C LEU A 234 39.73 65.21 -46.46
N GLY A 235 39.20 66.32 -47.00
CA GLY A 235 39.70 67.67 -46.76
C GLY A 235 39.13 68.31 -45.47
N LEU A 236 39.81 69.35 -44.98
CA LEU A 236 39.32 70.11 -43.80
C LEU A 236 37.98 70.79 -44.09
N LEU A 237 37.82 71.34 -45.30
CA LEU A 237 36.58 71.98 -45.77
C LEU A 237 35.41 70.96 -45.82
N ASP A 238 35.65 69.77 -46.39
CA ASP A 238 34.64 68.70 -46.49
C ASP A 238 34.12 68.26 -45.11
N TYR A 239 34.98 68.20 -44.09
CA TYR A 239 34.57 67.84 -42.73
C TYR A 239 33.72 68.93 -42.06
N TYR A 240 34.05 70.21 -42.28
CA TYR A 240 33.23 71.32 -41.79
C TYR A 240 31.87 71.37 -42.48
N GLU A 241 31.79 71.08 -43.78
CA GLU A 241 30.52 70.93 -44.48
C GLU A 241 29.68 69.77 -43.91
N LEU A 242 30.30 68.61 -43.68
CA LEU A 242 29.62 67.44 -43.09
C LEU A 242 29.09 67.74 -41.68
N LYS A 243 29.88 68.45 -40.85
CA LYS A 243 29.46 68.96 -39.53
C LYS A 243 28.30 69.94 -39.63
N ASN A 244 28.33 70.85 -40.59
CA ASN A 244 27.26 71.83 -40.81
C ASN A 244 25.96 71.13 -41.22
N VAL A 245 26.02 70.17 -42.15
CA VAL A 245 24.87 69.37 -42.57
C VAL A 245 24.29 68.55 -41.40
N GLN A 246 25.15 67.95 -40.56
CA GLN A 246 24.71 67.24 -39.35
C GLN A 246 24.05 68.18 -38.33
N ALA A 247 24.59 69.39 -38.13
CA ALA A 247 24.01 70.40 -37.25
C ALA A 247 22.65 70.88 -37.76
N ASP A 248 22.52 71.12 -39.06
CA ASP A 248 21.26 71.47 -39.72
C ASP A 248 20.23 70.34 -39.60
N THR A 249 20.66 69.09 -39.77
CA THR A 249 19.79 67.92 -39.60
C THR A 249 19.32 67.76 -38.15
N SER A 250 20.21 68.01 -37.18
CA SER A 250 19.89 67.96 -35.75
C SER A 250 18.91 69.07 -35.34
N MET A 251 19.12 70.29 -35.85
CA MET A 251 18.17 71.39 -35.68
C MET A 251 16.81 71.06 -36.30
N ARG A 252 16.78 70.50 -37.51
CA ARG A 252 15.53 70.07 -38.17
C ARG A 252 14.80 68.97 -37.40
N GLN A 253 15.51 67.99 -36.85
CA GLN A 253 14.92 66.93 -36.01
C GLN A 253 14.36 67.49 -34.69
N ALA A 254 15.05 68.44 -34.06
CA ALA A 254 14.59 69.10 -32.85
C ALA A 254 13.34 69.97 -33.09
N ILE A 255 13.24 70.60 -34.28
CA ILE A 255 12.09 71.43 -34.68
C ILE A 255 10.89 70.56 -35.13
N ALA A 256 11.12 69.42 -35.78
CA ALA A 256 10.07 68.53 -36.30
C ALA A 256 9.36 67.68 -35.23
N GLY A 257 9.89 67.60 -34.01
CA GLY A 257 9.32 66.83 -32.89
C GLY A 257 9.49 65.30 -33.04
N PRO A 258 9.40 64.54 -31.92
CA PRO A 258 9.69 63.09 -31.89
C PRO A 258 8.52 62.24 -32.41
N GLY A 259 8.07 62.46 -33.65
CA GLY A 259 6.86 61.85 -34.22
C GLY A 259 7.05 60.97 -35.47
N ALA A 260 8.27 60.64 -35.87
CA ALA A 260 8.50 59.81 -37.06
C ALA A 260 9.74 58.91 -36.91
N LYS A 261 9.67 57.96 -35.97
CA LYS A 261 10.45 56.72 -36.02
C LYS A 261 9.48 55.60 -35.64
N GLY A 262 9.07 54.82 -36.64
CA GLY A 262 8.50 53.49 -36.42
C GLY A 262 9.60 52.51 -36.03
#